data_AF-A0A0U1DXZ6-F1
#
_entry.id   AF-A0A0U1DXZ6-F1
#
_cell.length_a   1.000
_cell.length_b   1.000
_cell.length_c   1.000
_cell.angle_alpha   90.00
_cell.angle_beta   90.00
_cell.angle_gamma   90.00
#
_symmetry.space_group_name_H-M   'P 1'
#
loop_
_entity.id
_entity.type
_entity.pdbx_description
1 polymer ?
#
loop_
_entity_poly.entity_id
_entity_poly.type
_entity_poly.pdbx_seq_one_letter_code
_entity_poly.pdbx_strand_id
1 'polypeptide(L)'
;MLTDAGIGVSPEQVEQFPATVGASSKGMELQQNRRTYIGQFGIGLLSCFLIADEITVVSPSATGTEPSEWVGKSDGTYTTRLGTGDIEVGTTVRLRPRPDMIGWARVEQVTPLAQKYAEFLPVEISVLTPQGPQGISHNYPWMHDFDAYRSSVLQGVSPVYGGLGKGGQFDAIEVVDADLRLRAVV
;
A
#
# COMPACT_ATOMS: atom_id res chain seq x y z
N MET A 1 -1.96 -6.01 -12.36
CA MET A 1 -2.56 -4.68 -12.59
C MET A 1 -3.23 -4.27 -11.30
N LEU A 2 -3.10 -3.00 -10.92
CA LEU A 2 -3.79 -2.40 -9.77
C LEU A 2 -4.64 -1.25 -10.29
N THR A 3 -5.83 -1.05 -9.75
CA THR A 3 -6.75 0.02 -10.15
C THR A 3 -7.45 0.59 -8.93
N ASP A 4 -7.65 1.90 -8.92
CA ASP A 4 -8.49 2.61 -7.96
C ASP A 4 -9.38 3.63 -8.68
N ALA A 5 -10.50 3.97 -8.04
CA ALA A 5 -11.43 5.02 -8.48
C ALA A 5 -11.23 6.32 -7.68
N GLY A 6 -9.98 6.61 -7.29
CA GLY A 6 -9.62 7.84 -6.59
C GLY A 6 -9.68 9.08 -7.49
N ILE A 7 -9.09 10.18 -7.04
CA ILE A 7 -9.15 11.46 -7.76
C ILE A 7 -8.28 11.51 -9.02
N GLY A 8 -7.47 10.48 -9.27
CA GLY A 8 -6.47 10.47 -10.33
C GLY A 8 -5.32 11.45 -10.10
N VAL A 9 -4.52 11.67 -11.13
CA VAL A 9 -3.29 12.46 -11.09
C VAL A 9 -3.24 13.36 -12.33
N SER A 10 -2.99 14.66 -12.12
CA SER A 10 -2.84 15.60 -13.22
C SER A 10 -1.52 15.39 -13.97
N PRO A 11 -1.40 15.83 -15.24
CA PRO A 11 -0.14 15.75 -15.98
C PRO A 11 1.06 16.37 -15.23
N GLU A 12 0.85 17.49 -14.54
CA GLU A 12 1.89 18.18 -13.76
C GLU A 12 2.34 17.37 -12.54
N GLN A 13 1.42 16.64 -11.90
CA GLN A 13 1.73 15.77 -10.77
C GLN A 13 2.51 14.52 -11.22
N VAL A 14 2.21 14.00 -12.42
CA VAL A 14 2.96 12.88 -13.02
C VAL A 14 4.43 13.23 -13.24
N GLU A 15 4.72 14.46 -13.66
CA GLU A 15 6.10 14.94 -13.84
C GLU A 15 6.92 14.97 -12.52
N GLN A 16 6.25 14.94 -11.36
CA GLN A 16 6.90 14.92 -10.05
C GLN A 16 7.28 13.53 -9.56
N PHE A 17 6.86 12.45 -10.24
CA PHE A 17 7.20 11.08 -9.84
C PHE A 17 8.72 10.85 -9.75
N PRO A 18 9.55 11.30 -10.71
CA PRO A 18 11.01 11.18 -10.64
C PRO A 18 11.64 12.12 -9.59
N ALA A 19 11.09 13.32 -9.40
CA ALA A 19 11.61 14.30 -8.44
C ALA A 19 11.49 13.81 -6.98
N THR A 20 10.46 13.00 -6.70
CA THR A 20 10.24 12.42 -5.37
C THR A 20 11.35 11.44 -4.96
N VAL A 21 12.05 10.83 -5.93
CA VAL A 21 13.19 9.90 -5.70
C VAL A 21 14.40 10.62 -5.11
N GLY A 22 14.70 11.81 -5.63
CA GLY A 22 15.78 12.65 -5.12
C GLY A 22 15.44 13.26 -3.76
N ALA A 23 14.16 13.57 -3.53
CA ALA A 23 13.69 14.18 -2.29
C ALA A 23 13.64 13.22 -1.11
N SER A 24 13.31 11.93 -1.30
CA SER A 24 13.38 10.95 -0.20
C SER A 24 14.81 10.72 0.30
N SER A 25 15.81 11.05 -0.53
CA SER A 25 17.24 10.99 -0.18
C SER A 25 17.75 12.23 0.55
N LYS A 26 16.98 13.33 0.59
CA LYS A 26 17.37 14.60 1.23
C LYS A 26 16.25 15.16 2.12
N GLY A 27 16.34 14.87 3.40
CA GLY A 27 16.02 15.84 4.46
C GLY A 27 14.58 15.86 4.95
N MET A 28 14.43 15.41 6.19
CA MET A 28 13.26 15.42 7.07
C MET A 28 12.72 16.84 7.45
N GLU A 29 12.70 17.83 6.56
CA GLU A 29 12.25 19.20 6.92
C GLU A 29 10.85 19.60 6.41
N LEU A 30 10.25 18.85 5.48
CA LEU A 30 8.95 19.22 4.87
C LEU A 30 7.75 18.42 5.41
N GLN A 31 7.69 18.15 6.72
CA GLN A 31 6.64 17.31 7.32
C GLN A 31 5.42 18.06 7.89
N GLN A 32 5.43 19.40 8.01
CA GLN A 32 4.38 20.09 8.77
C GLN A 32 3.01 20.25 8.09
N ASN A 33 2.86 19.98 6.79
CA ASN A 33 1.58 20.22 6.07
C ASN A 33 1.02 19.04 5.25
N ARG A 34 1.54 17.82 5.40
CA ARG A 34 1.00 16.65 4.67
C ARG A 34 -0.05 15.93 5.51
N ARG A 35 -1.27 16.47 5.54
CA ARG A 35 -2.45 15.74 6.03
C ARG A 35 -2.67 14.50 5.17
N THR A 36 -2.46 13.33 5.76
CA THR A 36 -3.15 12.05 5.50
C THR A 36 -3.39 11.65 4.03
N TYR A 37 -2.31 11.51 3.25
CA TYR A 37 -2.37 10.71 2.03
C TYR A 37 -1.55 9.43 2.25
N ILE A 38 -2.20 8.26 2.11
CA ILE A 38 -1.52 6.97 2.06
C ILE A 38 -0.62 7.00 0.82
N GLY A 39 0.69 6.86 1.03
CA GLY A 39 1.69 6.88 -0.02
C GLY A 39 2.21 8.29 -0.32
N GLN A 40 3.40 8.60 0.16
CA GLN A 40 4.25 9.57 -0.55
C GLN A 40 4.62 8.90 -1.88
N PHE A 41 3.90 9.27 -2.94
CA PHE A 41 3.78 8.59 -4.23
C PHE A 41 5.09 8.09 -4.89
N GLY A 42 6.26 8.62 -4.53
CA GLY A 42 7.53 8.21 -5.13
C GLY A 42 8.13 6.90 -4.61
N ILE A 43 8.01 6.56 -3.32
CA ILE A 43 8.73 5.38 -2.76
C ILE A 43 7.95 4.09 -3.04
N GLY A 44 6.62 4.13 -2.90
CA GLY A 44 5.76 2.97 -3.11
C GLY A 44 5.72 2.52 -4.58
N LEU A 45 5.55 3.47 -5.52
CA LEU A 45 5.47 3.15 -6.94
C LEU A 45 6.75 2.49 -7.45
N LEU A 46 7.92 3.06 -7.11
CA LEU A 46 9.20 2.59 -7.62
C LEU A 46 9.67 1.29 -6.98
N SER A 47 9.14 0.92 -5.81
CA SER A 47 9.37 -0.39 -5.22
C SER A 47 8.95 -1.54 -6.16
N CYS A 48 8.04 -1.27 -7.12
CA CYS A 48 7.66 -2.26 -8.12
C CYS A 48 8.83 -2.70 -9.03
N PHE A 49 9.87 -1.88 -9.20
CA PHE A 49 11.08 -2.27 -9.94
C PHE A 49 11.87 -3.40 -9.27
N LEU A 50 11.59 -3.72 -8.00
CA LEU A 50 12.11 -4.93 -7.35
C LEU A 50 11.70 -6.21 -8.11
N ILE A 51 10.56 -6.20 -8.81
CA ILE A 51 10.07 -7.37 -9.55
C ILE A 51 9.77 -7.10 -11.03
N ALA A 52 9.66 -5.83 -11.45
CA ALA A 52 9.26 -5.43 -12.79
C ALA A 52 10.37 -4.67 -13.55
N ASP A 53 10.37 -4.77 -14.87
CA ASP A 53 11.22 -3.95 -15.75
C ASP A 53 10.54 -2.64 -16.16
N GLU A 54 9.21 -2.61 -16.10
CA GLU A 54 8.42 -1.51 -16.60
C GLU A 54 7.16 -1.34 -15.77
N ILE A 55 6.84 -0.08 -15.50
CA ILE A 55 5.66 0.35 -14.78
C ILE A 55 4.93 1.33 -15.68
N THR A 56 3.67 1.06 -15.99
CA THR A 56 2.80 1.99 -16.70
C THR A 56 1.72 2.49 -15.75
N VAL A 57 1.61 3.80 -15.59
CA VAL A 57 0.57 4.46 -14.81
C VAL A 57 -0.33 5.23 -15.78
N VAL A 58 -1.62 4.95 -15.75
CA VAL A 58 -2.65 5.72 -16.47
C VAL A 58 -3.55 6.32 -15.41
N SER A 59 -3.71 7.65 -15.40
CA SER A 59 -4.45 8.31 -14.34
C SER A 59 -5.25 9.51 -14.86
N PRO A 60 -6.52 9.31 -15.26
CA PRO A 60 -7.43 10.40 -15.56
C PRO A 60 -7.83 11.13 -14.27
N SER A 61 -7.61 12.44 -14.24
CA SER A 61 -7.93 13.28 -13.08
C SER A 61 -9.42 13.63 -13.02
N ALA A 62 -9.97 13.65 -11.81
CA ALA A 62 -11.31 14.17 -11.52
C ALA A 62 -11.47 15.65 -11.87
N THR A 63 -10.37 16.39 -12.05
CA THR A 63 -10.37 17.81 -12.41
C THR A 63 -10.64 18.08 -13.89
N GLY A 64 -10.91 17.04 -14.69
CA GLY A 64 -11.25 17.17 -16.12
C GLY A 64 -10.06 17.48 -17.03
N THR A 65 -8.84 17.20 -16.57
CA THR A 65 -7.64 17.27 -17.42
C THR A 65 -7.57 16.04 -18.33
N GLU A 66 -6.86 16.16 -19.44
CA GLU A 66 -6.58 15.01 -20.29
C GLU A 66 -5.92 13.88 -19.48
N PRO A 67 -6.27 12.61 -19.74
CA PRO A 67 -5.64 11.48 -19.09
C PRO A 67 -4.12 11.56 -19.24
N SER A 68 -3.38 11.31 -18.16
CA SER A 68 -1.93 11.22 -18.23
C SER A 68 -1.51 9.75 -18.25
N GLU A 69 -0.52 9.42 -19.09
CA GLU A 69 0.19 8.16 -19.02
C GLU A 69 1.68 8.41 -18.72
N TRP A 70 2.19 7.67 -17.74
CA TRP A 70 3.60 7.59 -17.42
C TRP A 70 4.10 6.16 -17.59
N VAL A 71 5.24 6.00 -18.25
CA VAL A 71 5.92 4.72 -18.39
C VAL A 71 7.33 4.87 -17.84
N GLY A 72 7.62 4.20 -16.74
CA GLY A 72 8.97 4.13 -16.15
C GLY A 72 9.62 2.77 -16.39
N LYS A 73 10.94 2.78 -16.58
CA LYS A 73 11.76 1.57 -16.77
C LYS A 73 12.78 1.39 -15.65
N SER A 74 13.19 0.14 -15.44
CA SER A 74 14.18 -0.24 -14.42
C SER A 74 15.58 0.35 -14.66
N ASP A 75 15.87 0.81 -15.88
CA ASP A 75 17.11 1.53 -16.23
C ASP A 75 17.11 3.01 -15.80
N GLY A 76 16.03 3.47 -15.17
CA GLY A 76 15.86 4.84 -14.68
C GLY A 76 15.30 5.80 -15.73
N THR A 77 15.04 5.35 -16.96
CA THR A 77 14.37 6.17 -17.98
C THR A 77 12.85 6.17 -17.80
N TYR A 78 12.19 7.22 -18.27
CA TYR A 78 10.74 7.30 -18.28
C TYR A 78 10.23 8.15 -19.45
N THR A 79 8.96 7.95 -19.80
CA THR A 79 8.23 8.76 -20.78
C THR A 79 6.87 9.15 -20.23
N THR A 80 6.42 10.36 -20.55
CA THR A 80 5.06 10.83 -20.30
C THR A 80 4.34 11.09 -21.62
N ARG A 81 3.07 10.75 -21.69
CA ARG A 81 2.20 11.13 -22.82
C ARG A 81 0.81 11.48 -22.32
N LEU A 82 0.15 12.37 -23.04
CA LEU A 82 -1.27 12.60 -22.88
C LEU A 82 -2.00 11.42 -23.51
N GLY A 83 -2.83 10.77 -22.70
CA GLY A 83 -3.69 9.68 -23.12
C GLY A 83 -4.86 10.20 -23.94
N THR A 84 -5.33 9.38 -24.87
CA THR A 84 -6.50 9.67 -25.69
C THR A 84 -7.61 8.68 -25.36
N GLY A 85 -8.81 9.17 -25.06
CA GLY A 85 -9.98 8.35 -24.82
C GLY A 85 -10.78 8.77 -23.59
N ASP A 86 -12.01 8.27 -23.51
CA ASP A 86 -12.88 8.42 -22.35
C ASP A 86 -12.55 7.28 -21.37
N ILE A 87 -11.72 7.57 -20.38
CA ILE A 87 -11.26 6.63 -19.35
C ILE A 87 -11.87 7.10 -18.03
N GLU A 88 -12.41 6.17 -17.25
CA GLU A 88 -12.94 6.48 -15.93
C GLU A 88 -11.87 7.13 -15.03
N VAL A 89 -12.32 8.11 -14.24
CA VAL A 89 -11.49 8.80 -13.26
C VAL A 89 -10.91 7.81 -12.26
N GLY A 90 -9.63 7.96 -11.96
CA GLY A 90 -8.90 7.06 -11.06
C GLY A 90 -7.46 6.87 -11.48
N THR A 91 -6.84 5.81 -10.97
CA THR A 91 -5.48 5.43 -11.36
C THR A 91 -5.41 3.94 -11.65
N THR A 92 -4.79 3.59 -12.78
CA THR A 92 -4.43 2.23 -13.14
C THR A 92 -2.92 2.09 -13.21
N VAL A 93 -2.36 1.15 -12.45
CA VAL A 93 -0.94 0.79 -12.49
C VAL A 93 -0.79 -0.61 -13.10
N ARG A 94 -0.01 -0.69 -14.17
CA ARG A 94 0.36 -1.93 -14.85
C ARG A 94 1.84 -2.19 -14.64
N LEU A 95 2.16 -3.43 -14.30
CA LEU A 95 3.53 -3.88 -14.11
C LEU A 95 3.85 -4.87 -15.23
N ARG A 96 5.07 -4.79 -15.78
CA ARG A 96 5.67 -5.84 -16.59
C ARG A 96 6.72 -6.55 -15.73
N PRO A 97 6.35 -7.66 -15.04
CA PRO A 97 7.29 -8.42 -14.23
C PRO A 97 8.45 -8.95 -15.08
N ARG A 98 9.63 -9.10 -14.48
CA ARG A 98 10.73 -9.82 -15.11
C ARG A 98 10.38 -11.30 -15.26
N PRO A 99 10.90 -12.01 -16.28
CA PRO A 99 10.60 -13.43 -16.49
C PRO A 99 10.90 -14.31 -15.27
N ASP A 100 11.99 -14.04 -14.57
CA ASP A 100 12.43 -14.73 -13.35
C ASP A 100 11.59 -14.36 -12.11
N MET A 101 10.90 -13.21 -12.14
CA MET A 101 10.12 -12.69 -11.03
C MET A 101 8.61 -12.88 -11.20
N ILE A 102 8.14 -13.44 -12.31
CA ILE A 102 6.71 -13.57 -12.62
C ILE A 102 5.92 -14.33 -11.55
N GLY A 103 6.59 -15.20 -10.78
CA GLY A 103 6.00 -15.90 -9.63
C GLY A 103 5.42 -14.96 -8.57
N TRP A 104 6.03 -13.78 -8.36
CA TRP A 104 5.56 -12.78 -7.41
C TRP A 104 4.26 -12.09 -7.81
N ALA A 105 3.95 -12.07 -9.11
CA ALA A 105 2.74 -11.44 -9.64
C ALA A 105 1.53 -12.40 -9.66
N ARG A 106 1.69 -13.64 -9.18
CA ARG A 106 0.62 -14.64 -9.16
C ARG A 106 -0.31 -14.44 -7.96
N VAL A 107 -1.57 -14.83 -8.13
CA VAL A 107 -2.62 -14.68 -7.10
C VAL A 107 -2.23 -15.35 -5.78
N GLU A 108 -1.54 -16.48 -5.81
CA GLU A 108 -1.13 -17.23 -4.62
C GLU A 108 -0.09 -16.47 -3.78
N GLN A 109 0.65 -15.54 -4.38
CA GLN A 109 1.58 -14.65 -3.68
C GLN A 109 0.90 -13.31 -3.32
N VAL A 110 0.12 -12.75 -4.24
CA VAL A 110 -0.50 -11.43 -4.07
C VAL A 110 -1.58 -11.45 -2.99
N THR A 111 -2.47 -12.45 -2.97
CA THR A 111 -3.59 -12.51 -2.01
C THR A 111 -3.14 -12.48 -0.54
N PRO A 112 -2.20 -13.33 -0.07
CA PRO A 112 -1.78 -13.29 1.33
C PRO A 112 -1.02 -11.99 1.69
N LEU A 113 -0.26 -11.42 0.75
CA LEU A 113 0.39 -10.12 0.95
C LEU A 113 -0.65 -8.99 1.06
N ALA A 114 -1.64 -8.98 0.18
CA ALA A 114 -2.72 -8.01 0.19
C ALA A 114 -3.53 -8.12 1.49
N GLN A 115 -3.87 -9.33 1.94
CA GLN A 115 -4.51 -9.53 3.24
C GLN A 115 -3.64 -8.95 4.36
N LYS A 116 -2.37 -9.38 4.46
CA LYS A 116 -1.46 -8.97 5.54
C LYS A 116 -1.27 -7.45 5.67
N TYR A 117 -1.19 -6.74 4.55
CA TYR A 117 -0.84 -5.31 4.55
C TYR A 117 -2.02 -4.38 4.29
N ALA A 118 -3.09 -4.87 3.66
CA ALA A 118 -4.17 -4.04 3.16
C ALA A 118 -5.54 -4.34 3.77
N GLU A 119 -5.73 -5.44 4.50
CA GLU A 119 -7.02 -5.77 5.13
C GLU A 119 -7.52 -4.69 6.10
N PHE A 120 -6.60 -3.94 6.70
CA PHE A 120 -6.84 -2.89 7.70
C PHE A 120 -7.03 -1.48 7.12
N LEU A 121 -6.95 -1.32 5.79
CA LEU A 121 -7.10 -0.01 5.17
C LEU A 121 -8.58 0.43 5.20
N PRO A 122 -8.86 1.75 5.36
CA PRO A 122 -10.22 2.28 5.44
C PRO A 122 -10.91 2.37 4.06
N VAL A 123 -10.55 1.47 3.14
CA VAL A 123 -11.07 1.39 1.77
C VAL A 123 -11.35 -0.06 1.43
N GLU A 124 -12.34 -0.29 0.55
CA GLU A 124 -12.64 -1.63 0.06
C GLU A 124 -11.60 -2.06 -0.96
N ILE A 125 -11.02 -3.24 -0.72
CA ILE A 125 -9.97 -3.81 -1.57
C ILE A 125 -10.41 -5.19 -2.01
N SER A 126 -10.28 -5.44 -3.30
CA SER A 126 -10.53 -6.73 -3.92
C SER A 126 -9.30 -7.22 -4.69
N VAL A 127 -9.06 -8.53 -4.62
CA VAL A 127 -8.04 -9.21 -5.41
C VAL A 127 -8.76 -10.05 -6.47
N LEU A 128 -8.38 -9.88 -7.74
CA LEU A 128 -8.93 -10.70 -8.82
C LEU A 128 -8.30 -12.09 -8.79
N THR A 129 -9.14 -13.11 -8.60
CA THR A 129 -8.76 -14.53 -8.59
C THR A 129 -9.36 -15.26 -9.80
N PRO A 130 -8.91 -16.48 -10.14
CA PRO A 130 -9.56 -17.31 -11.17
C PRO A 130 -11.05 -17.56 -10.92
N GLN A 131 -11.51 -17.48 -9.67
CA GLN A 131 -12.90 -17.66 -9.26
C GLN A 131 -13.71 -16.34 -9.26
N GLY A 132 -13.06 -15.21 -9.54
CA GLY A 132 -13.65 -13.87 -9.53
C GLY A 132 -12.99 -12.93 -8.50
N PRO A 133 -13.52 -11.70 -8.35
CA PRO A 133 -13.05 -10.76 -7.34
C PRO A 133 -13.27 -11.31 -5.92
N GLN A 134 -12.23 -11.30 -5.11
CA GLN A 134 -12.27 -11.65 -3.69
C GLN A 134 -12.03 -10.40 -2.85
N GLY A 135 -13.01 -9.97 -2.07
CA GLY A 135 -12.85 -8.88 -1.10
C GLY A 135 -11.95 -9.31 0.06
N ILE A 136 -11.03 -8.44 0.47
CA ILE A 136 -10.08 -8.68 1.57
C ILE A 136 -10.17 -7.64 2.70
N SER A 137 -10.97 -6.59 2.54
CA SER A 137 -11.19 -5.60 3.59
C SER A 137 -12.18 -6.13 4.62
N HIS A 138 -11.91 -5.85 5.89
CA HIS A 138 -12.77 -6.25 7.00
C HIS A 138 -13.23 -5.03 7.80
N ASN A 139 -14.43 -5.12 8.38
CA ASN A 139 -14.91 -4.08 9.28
C ASN A 139 -14.48 -4.35 10.72
N TYR A 140 -13.48 -3.61 11.18
CA TYR A 140 -12.88 -3.76 12.50
C TYR A 140 -13.52 -2.82 13.53
N PRO A 141 -13.74 -3.28 14.77
CA PRO A 141 -14.35 -2.47 15.83
C PRO A 141 -13.64 -1.13 16.07
N TRP A 142 -12.31 -1.11 16.00
CA TRP A 142 -11.51 0.10 16.25
C TRP A 142 -11.61 1.16 15.16
N MET A 143 -12.16 0.83 13.99
CA MET A 143 -12.36 1.82 12.92
C MET A 143 -13.56 2.73 13.19
N HIS A 144 -14.51 2.29 14.03
CA HIS A 144 -15.67 3.11 14.42
C HIS A 144 -15.41 3.90 15.70
N ASP A 145 -14.85 3.22 16.71
CA ASP A 145 -14.57 3.81 18.01
C ASP A 145 -13.33 3.15 18.63
N PHE A 146 -12.18 3.78 18.40
CA PHE A 146 -10.90 3.31 18.90
C PHE A 146 -10.87 3.31 20.43
N ASP A 147 -11.47 4.31 21.08
CA ASP A 147 -11.40 4.48 22.53
C ASP A 147 -12.29 3.46 23.26
N ALA A 148 -13.49 3.19 22.73
CA ALA A 148 -14.35 2.13 23.24
C ALA A 148 -13.71 0.75 23.04
N TYR A 149 -13.15 0.48 21.85
CA TYR A 149 -12.45 -0.78 21.58
C TYR A 149 -11.27 -0.96 22.54
N ARG A 150 -10.40 0.05 22.68
CA ARG A 150 -9.26 0.02 23.61
C ARG A 150 -9.71 -0.22 25.05
N SER A 151 -10.79 0.43 25.49
CA SER A 151 -11.33 0.26 26.84
C SER A 151 -11.79 -1.19 27.08
N SER A 152 -12.43 -1.82 26.09
CA SER A 152 -12.85 -3.22 26.19
C SER A 152 -11.67 -4.19 26.30
N VAL A 153 -10.60 -3.95 25.55
CA VAL A 153 -9.37 -4.76 25.61
C VAL A 153 -8.69 -4.63 26.96
N LEU A 154 -8.62 -3.40 27.51
CA LEU A 154 -8.10 -3.16 28.87
C LEU A 154 -8.94 -3.82 29.97
N GLN A 155 -10.21 -4.11 29.70
CA GLN A 155 -11.12 -4.84 30.60
C GLN A 155 -11.05 -6.36 30.41
N GLY A 156 -10.11 -6.87 29.60
CA GLY A 156 -9.84 -8.30 29.42
C GLY A 156 -10.54 -8.94 28.23
N VAL A 157 -11.21 -8.17 27.36
CA VAL A 157 -11.70 -8.70 26.09
C VAL A 157 -10.50 -8.96 25.18
N SER A 158 -10.33 -10.21 24.73
CA SER A 158 -9.24 -10.54 23.82
C SER A 158 -9.39 -9.78 22.49
N PRO A 159 -8.35 -9.07 22.02
CA PRO A 159 -8.39 -8.39 20.74
C PRO A 159 -8.56 -9.40 19.60
N VAL A 160 -9.31 -8.99 18.58
CA VAL A 160 -9.52 -9.77 17.35
C VAL A 160 -8.70 -9.13 16.24
N TYR A 161 -7.72 -9.85 15.70
CA TYR A 161 -6.79 -9.34 14.68
C TYR A 161 -7.23 -9.74 13.26
N GLY A 162 -8.53 -9.62 12.96
CA GLY A 162 -9.06 -9.98 11.63
C GLY A 162 -8.87 -11.42 11.23
N GLY A 163 -8.41 -11.64 10.00
CA GLY A 163 -8.17 -12.98 9.46
C GLY A 163 -7.10 -13.77 10.23
N LEU A 164 -6.36 -13.14 11.13
CA LEU A 164 -5.32 -13.75 11.96
C LEU A 164 -5.86 -14.39 13.27
N GLY A 165 -7.13 -14.18 13.60
CA GLY A 165 -7.80 -14.81 14.75
C GLY A 165 -7.79 -14.00 16.05
N LYS A 166 -8.05 -14.68 17.18
CA LYS A 166 -7.98 -14.12 18.54
C LYS A 166 -6.58 -14.35 19.10
N GLY A 167 -5.91 -13.29 19.57
CA GLY A 167 -4.57 -13.39 20.17
C GLY A 167 -4.52 -12.73 21.53
N GLY A 168 -3.74 -13.30 22.46
CA GLY A 168 -3.29 -12.59 23.66
C GLY A 168 -2.28 -11.50 23.25
N GLN A 169 -2.29 -10.37 23.96
CA GLN A 169 -1.46 -9.21 23.58
C GLN A 169 0.04 -9.55 23.56
N PHE A 170 0.47 -10.47 24.42
CA PHE A 170 1.77 -11.15 24.41
C PHE A 170 1.63 -12.46 25.20
N ASP A 171 2.01 -13.61 24.65
CA ASP A 171 2.57 -14.65 25.52
C ASP A 171 3.94 -14.10 25.92
N ALA A 172 4.16 -13.80 27.19
CA ALA A 172 5.35 -13.11 27.67
C ALA A 172 6.62 -13.69 27.03
N ILE A 173 7.37 -12.87 26.28
CA ILE A 173 8.67 -13.29 25.74
C ILE A 173 9.64 -13.29 26.91
N GLU A 174 9.99 -14.47 27.40
CA GLU A 174 11.05 -14.61 28.40
C GLU A 174 12.40 -14.29 27.74
N VAL A 175 13.01 -13.18 28.13
CA VAL A 175 14.40 -12.87 27.77
C VAL A 175 15.27 -13.25 28.96
N VAL A 176 15.91 -14.42 28.88
CA VAL A 176 16.92 -14.84 29.86
C VAL A 176 18.29 -14.45 29.34
N ASP A 177 18.86 -13.39 29.91
CA ASP A 177 20.26 -13.02 29.71
C ASP A 177 21.00 -13.08 31.04
N ALA A 178 21.85 -14.10 31.17
CA ALA A 178 22.61 -14.37 32.40
C ALA A 178 23.71 -13.32 32.66
N ASP A 179 24.20 -12.65 31.61
CA ASP A 179 25.25 -11.64 31.71
C ASP A 179 24.68 -10.28 32.15
N LEU A 180 23.42 -9.99 31.77
CA LEU A 180 22.72 -8.76 32.16
C LEU A 180 22.05 -8.82 33.56
N ARG A 181 22.04 -9.98 34.22
CA ARG A 181 21.37 -10.22 35.52
C ARG A 181 19.89 -9.79 35.57
N LEU A 182 19.21 -9.74 34.42
CA LEU A 182 17.78 -9.44 34.38
C LEU A 182 17.02 -10.72 34.75
N ARG A 183 16.29 -10.70 35.87
CA ARG A 183 15.26 -11.70 36.15
C ARG A 183 13.91 -11.11 35.77
N ALA A 184 13.23 -11.73 34.81
CA ALA A 184 11.89 -11.33 34.44
C ALA A 184 10.94 -11.44 35.65
N VAL A 185 10.10 -10.43 35.84
CA VAL A 185 8.93 -10.52 36.71
C VAL A 185 7.78 -10.90 35.80
N VAL A 186 7.19 -12.09 36.06
CA VAL A 186 5.92 -12.51 35.46
C VAL A 186 4.81 -11.64 36.01
#